data_AF-A0A1V5LSS4-F1
#
_entry.id   AF-A0A1V5LSS4-F1
#
_cell.length_a   1.000
_cell.length_b   1.000
_cell.length_c   1.000
_cell.angle_alpha   90.00
_cell.angle_beta   90.00
_cell.angle_gamma   90.00
#
_symmetry.space_group_name_H-M   'P 1'
#
loop_
_entity.id
_entity.type
_entity.pdbx_description
1 polymer ?
#
loop_
_entity_poly.entity_id
_entity_poly.type
_entity_poly.pdbx_seq_one_letter_code
_entity_poly.pdbx_strand_id
1 'polypeptide(L)'
;MSEPDEFEKAWVSNYVPKGTVQDSINQIKEYAYKSFDALDANGNGFIERSELEAALKSDATPAREKSFITFLLSNQEAISDQVKEDPTGPKGGISRLDLDAYFKLLLASMK
;
A
#
# COMPACT_ATOMS: atom_id res chain seq x y z
N MET A 1 31.46 2.75 22.23
CA MET A 1 31.19 3.75 21.19
C MET A 1 30.38 3.08 20.12
N SER A 2 29.21 3.66 19.81
CA SER A 2 28.33 3.49 18.65
C SER A 2 26.90 3.61 19.15
N GLU A 3 26.44 4.85 19.33
CA GLU A 3 25.03 5.21 19.44
C GLU A 3 24.38 5.09 18.05
N PRO A 4 23.39 4.22 17.84
CA PRO A 4 22.59 4.22 16.64
C PRO A 4 21.18 4.74 16.97
N ASP A 5 21.04 6.01 17.34
CA ASP A 5 19.73 6.57 17.74
C ASP A 5 19.32 7.88 17.03
N GLU A 6 20.18 8.43 16.16
CA GLU A 6 19.86 9.65 15.40
C GLU A 6 19.55 9.41 13.91
N PHE A 7 20.00 8.30 13.32
CA PHE A 7 19.76 8.01 11.90
C PHE A 7 18.34 7.49 11.63
N GLU A 8 17.73 6.77 12.58
CA GLU A 8 16.35 6.26 12.47
C GLU A 8 15.29 7.37 12.68
N LYS A 9 15.60 8.41 13.45
CA LYS A 9 14.66 9.52 13.73
C LYS A 9 14.53 10.52 12.58
N ALA A 10 15.54 10.63 11.71
CA ALA A 10 15.48 11.51 10.54
C ALA A 10 14.69 10.91 9.36
N TRP A 11 14.55 9.58 9.30
CA TRP A 11 13.99 8.90 8.13
C TRP A 11 12.46 8.81 8.12
N VAL A 12 11.83 8.90 9.29
CA VAL A 12 10.36 8.92 9.42
C VAL A 12 9.79 10.33 9.19
N SER A 13 10.55 11.39 9.49
CA SER A 13 10.00 12.75 9.54
C SER A 13 9.97 13.50 8.20
N ASN A 14 10.66 13.03 7.16
CA ASN A 14 10.90 13.84 5.95
C ASN A 14 10.31 13.27 4.65
N TYR A 15 9.44 12.27 4.72
CA TYR A 15 8.85 11.66 3.51
C TYR A 15 7.33 11.77 3.43
N VAL A 16 6.80 12.92 3.85
CA VAL A 16 5.55 13.41 3.24
C VAL A 16 5.95 13.96 1.87
N PRO A 17 5.39 13.47 0.75
CA PRO A 17 5.62 14.06 -0.57
C PRO A 17 5.40 15.58 -0.50
N LYS A 18 6.26 16.37 -1.15
CA LYS A 18 6.04 17.82 -1.31
C LYS A 18 4.81 18.05 -2.19
N GLY A 19 3.63 17.94 -1.61
CA GLY A 19 2.34 17.97 -2.28
C GLY A 19 1.21 17.98 -1.24
N THR A 20 -0.03 18.11 -1.69
CA THR A 20 -1.19 17.99 -0.81
C THR A 20 -1.40 16.52 -0.41
N VAL A 21 -2.22 16.27 0.62
CA VAL A 21 -2.65 14.90 0.97
C VAL A 21 -3.19 14.17 -0.26
N GLN A 22 -3.94 14.87 -1.11
CA GLN A 22 -4.47 14.36 -2.37
C GLN A 22 -3.38 13.89 -3.35
N ASP A 23 -2.26 14.61 -3.47
CA ASP A 23 -1.13 14.20 -4.31
C ASP A 23 -0.50 12.89 -3.79
N SER A 24 -0.35 12.78 -2.47
CA SER A 24 0.17 11.58 -1.82
C SER A 24 -0.74 10.38 -2.08
N ILE A 25 -2.05 10.55 -1.97
CA ILE A 25 -3.03 9.51 -2.29
C ILE A 25 -2.96 9.09 -3.76
N ASN A 26 -2.80 10.03 -4.69
CA ASN A 26 -2.65 9.71 -6.11
C ASN A 26 -1.37 8.90 -6.37
N GLN A 27 -0.25 9.25 -5.74
CA GLN A 27 1.00 8.50 -5.87
C GLN A 27 0.85 7.06 -5.35
N ILE A 28 0.20 6.88 -4.20
CA ILE A 28 -0.07 5.54 -3.65
C ILE A 28 -0.99 4.77 -4.60
N LYS A 29 -2.04 5.40 -5.12
CA LYS A 29 -2.94 4.80 -6.12
C LYS A 29 -2.13 4.30 -7.31
N GLU A 30 -1.36 5.18 -7.96
CA GLU A 30 -0.55 4.82 -9.12
C GLU A 30 0.44 3.69 -8.84
N TYR A 31 1.10 3.71 -7.68
CA TYR A 31 1.99 2.63 -7.26
C TYR A 31 1.22 1.32 -7.11
N ALA A 32 0.09 1.30 -6.39
CA ALA A 32 -0.68 0.10 -6.16
C ALA A 32 -1.16 -0.55 -7.47
N TYR A 33 -1.52 0.25 -8.49
CA TYR A 33 -1.87 -0.28 -9.81
C TYR A 33 -0.68 -0.80 -10.60
N LYS A 34 0.42 -0.04 -10.64
CA LYS A 34 1.61 -0.40 -11.42
C LYS A 34 2.33 -1.61 -10.84
N SER A 35 2.33 -1.71 -9.52
CA SER A 35 2.97 -2.79 -8.78
C SER A 35 2.02 -3.93 -8.42
N PHE A 36 0.75 -3.90 -8.88
CA PHE A 36 -0.22 -4.95 -8.53
C PHE A 36 0.30 -6.33 -8.86
N ASP A 37 0.72 -6.55 -10.12
CA ASP A 37 1.27 -7.84 -10.58
C ASP A 37 2.59 -8.22 -9.89
N ALA A 38 3.31 -7.24 -9.34
CA ALA A 38 4.55 -7.48 -8.59
C ALA A 38 4.28 -7.81 -7.10
N LEU A 39 3.17 -7.30 -6.56
CA LEU A 39 2.72 -7.55 -5.19
C LEU A 39 1.90 -8.84 -5.10
N ASP A 40 1.10 -9.17 -6.12
CA ASP A 40 0.43 -10.46 -6.31
C ASP A 40 1.45 -11.51 -6.79
N ALA A 41 2.28 -11.97 -5.85
CA ALA A 41 3.40 -12.86 -6.12
C ALA A 41 2.95 -14.27 -6.52
N ASN A 42 1.77 -14.69 -6.06
CA ASN A 42 1.19 -15.99 -6.41
C ASN A 42 0.30 -15.93 -7.67
N GLY A 43 -0.02 -14.74 -8.17
CA GLY A 43 -0.80 -14.52 -9.40
C GLY A 43 -2.26 -14.94 -9.28
N ASN A 44 -2.82 -14.92 -8.06
CA ASN A 44 -4.19 -15.34 -7.81
C ASN A 44 -5.21 -14.21 -8.10
N GLY A 45 -4.74 -13.00 -8.44
CA GLY A 45 -5.56 -11.83 -8.71
C GLY A 45 -5.87 -10.98 -7.48
N PHE A 46 -5.31 -11.31 -6.31
CA PHE A 46 -5.54 -10.64 -5.03
C PHE A 46 -4.22 -10.44 -4.29
N ILE A 47 -3.97 -9.22 -3.82
CA ILE A 47 -2.83 -8.96 -2.95
C ILE A 47 -3.19 -9.35 -1.52
N GLU A 48 -2.51 -10.36 -1.00
CA GLU A 48 -2.70 -10.87 0.35
C GLU A 48 -1.77 -10.17 1.36
N ARG A 49 -2.12 -10.27 2.65
CA ARG A 49 -1.32 -9.70 3.75
C ARG A 49 0.13 -10.17 3.70
N SER A 50 0.30 -11.48 3.53
CA SER A 50 1.61 -12.14 3.48
C SER A 50 2.49 -11.61 2.36
N GLU A 51 1.89 -11.21 1.22
CA GLU A 51 2.62 -10.71 0.07
C GLU A 51 3.07 -9.27 0.28
N LEU A 52 2.21 -8.42 0.86
CA LEU A 52 2.61 -7.08 1.32
C LEU A 52 3.75 -7.16 2.35
N GLU A 53 3.65 -8.08 3.32
CA GLU A 53 4.70 -8.30 4.32
C GLU A 53 6.01 -8.81 3.70
N ALA A 54 5.93 -9.70 2.70
CA ALA A 54 7.09 -10.17 1.97
C ALA A 54 7.75 -9.02 1.18
N ALA A 55 6.95 -8.19 0.50
CA ALA A 55 7.44 -7.02 -0.23
C ALA A 55 8.10 -5.99 0.70
N LEU A 56 7.62 -5.81 1.93
CA LEU A 56 8.26 -4.95 2.94
C LEU A 56 9.61 -5.48 3.41
N LYS A 57 9.71 -6.79 3.59
CA LYS A 57 10.94 -7.47 4.04
C LYS A 57 12.01 -7.56 2.96
N SER A 58 11.62 -7.45 1.69
CA SER A 58 12.55 -7.46 0.57
C SER A 58 13.50 -6.25 0.62
N ASP A 59 14.80 -6.51 0.47
CA ASP A 59 15.84 -5.49 0.31
C ASP A 59 15.79 -4.81 -1.07
N ALA A 60 15.16 -5.46 -2.06
CA ALA A 60 15.00 -4.89 -3.39
C ALA A 60 13.95 -3.77 -3.43
N THR A 61 13.05 -3.72 -2.44
CA THR A 61 11.97 -2.74 -2.37
C THR A 61 12.51 -1.40 -1.83
N PRO A 62 12.48 -0.32 -2.62
CA PRO A 62 12.90 1.00 -2.15
C PRO A 62 12.07 1.48 -0.96
N ALA A 63 12.70 2.30 -0.12
CA ALA A 63 12.08 3.02 1.00
C ALA A 63 10.67 3.56 0.74
N ARG A 64 10.52 4.25 -0.40
CA ARG A 64 9.27 4.90 -0.81
C ARG A 64 8.17 3.88 -1.04
N GLU A 65 8.51 2.79 -1.72
CA GLU A 65 7.58 1.71 -2.01
C GLU A 65 7.18 1.00 -0.73
N LYS A 66 8.11 0.82 0.23
CA LYS A 66 7.78 0.31 1.57
C LYS A 66 6.77 1.20 2.31
N SER A 67 6.83 2.53 2.17
CA SER A 67 5.82 3.42 2.74
C SER A 67 4.44 3.20 2.09
N PHE A 68 4.39 3.02 0.77
CA PHE A 68 3.15 2.73 0.05
C PHE A 68 2.58 1.36 0.42
N ILE A 69 3.44 0.34 0.51
CA ILE A 69 3.05 -1.00 0.95
C ILE A 69 2.55 -0.96 2.40
N THR A 70 3.22 -0.21 3.28
CA THR A 70 2.77 0.00 4.67
C THR A 70 1.38 0.65 4.69
N PHE A 71 1.11 1.61 3.81
CA PHE A 71 -0.22 2.22 3.69
C PHE A 71 -1.27 1.19 3.26
N LEU A 72 -0.98 0.38 2.23
CA LEU A 72 -1.88 -0.68 1.78
C LEU A 72 -2.14 -1.70 2.89
N LEU A 73 -1.09 -2.13 3.60
CA LEU A 73 -1.19 -3.06 4.73
C LEU A 73 -2.03 -2.49 5.88
N SER A 74 -1.82 -1.21 6.22
CA SER A 74 -2.56 -0.55 7.31
C SER A 74 -4.04 -0.35 6.98
N ASN A 75 -4.37 -0.22 5.69
CA ASN A 75 -5.74 -0.03 5.23
C ASN A 75 -6.34 -1.29 4.59
N GLN A 76 -5.65 -2.43 4.66
CA GLN A 76 -5.98 -3.64 3.89
C GLN A 76 -7.42 -4.07 4.11
N GLU A 77 -7.88 -4.14 5.37
CA GLU A 77 -9.24 -4.55 5.69
C GLU A 77 -10.27 -3.58 5.08
N ALA A 78 -10.02 -2.27 5.20
CA ALA A 78 -10.89 -1.24 4.65
C ALA A 78 -10.91 -1.25 3.12
N ILE A 79 -9.79 -1.60 2.48
CA ILE A 79 -9.66 -1.74 1.03
C ILE A 79 -10.42 -2.99 0.57
N SER A 80 -10.15 -4.15 1.17
CA SER A 80 -10.77 -5.44 0.80
C SER A 80 -12.28 -5.53 1.05
N ASP A 81 -12.84 -4.64 1.88
CA ASP A 81 -14.29 -4.57 2.12
C ASP A 81 -15.01 -3.67 1.10
N GLN A 82 -14.29 -2.95 0.23
CA GLN A 82 -14.90 -2.03 -0.72
C GLN A 82 -15.74 -2.74 -1.76
N VAL A 83 -15.23 -3.83 -2.33
CA VAL A 83 -15.94 -4.61 -3.34
C VAL A 83 -16.06 -6.03 -2.82
N LYS A 84 -17.31 -6.45 -2.54
CA LYS A 84 -17.58 -7.85 -2.20
C LYS A 84 -17.52 -8.70 -3.45
N GLU A 85 -16.33 -9.18 -3.75
CA GLU A 85 -16.08 -10.14 -4.81
C GLU A 85 -16.52 -11.55 -4.41
N ASP A 86 -16.53 -12.44 -5.40
CA ASP A 86 -16.99 -13.82 -5.28
C ASP A 86 -16.36 -14.52 -4.04
N PRO A 87 -17.12 -15.33 -3.28
CA PRO A 87 -16.67 -15.95 -2.01
C PRO A 87 -15.46 -16.90 -2.13
N THR A 88 -14.88 -17.02 -3.32
CA THR A 88 -13.73 -17.85 -3.64
C THR A 88 -12.39 -17.13 -3.46
N GLY A 89 -12.37 -15.80 -3.31
CA GLY A 89 -11.15 -15.02 -3.05
C GLY A 89 -10.57 -15.23 -1.64
N PRO A 90 -9.26 -14.99 -1.44
CA PRO A 90 -8.63 -15.08 -0.12
C PRO A 90 -9.23 -14.04 0.83
N LYS A 91 -9.43 -14.42 2.09
CA LYS A 91 -10.04 -13.53 3.09
C LYS A 91 -9.14 -12.31 3.33
N GLY A 92 -9.66 -11.13 2.98
CA GLY A 92 -8.94 -9.87 3.10
C GLY A 92 -7.91 -9.65 1.98
N GLY A 93 -7.99 -10.41 0.88
CA GLY A 93 -7.25 -10.11 -0.32
C GLY A 93 -7.71 -8.79 -0.93
N ILE A 94 -6.77 -7.99 -1.42
CA ILE A 94 -7.04 -6.73 -2.11
C ILE A 94 -7.05 -6.98 -3.61
N SER A 95 -8.19 -6.82 -4.27
CA SER A 95 -8.23 -6.85 -5.73
C SER A 95 -7.98 -5.49 -6.36
N ARG A 96 -7.86 -5.48 -7.70
CA ARG A 96 -7.81 -4.23 -8.48
C ARG A 96 -9.08 -3.40 -8.36
N LEU A 97 -10.23 -4.06 -8.15
CA LEU A 97 -11.52 -3.40 -8.00
C LEU A 97 -11.63 -2.74 -6.62
N ASP A 98 -11.16 -3.42 -5.57
CA ASP A 98 -11.06 -2.87 -4.22
C ASP A 98 -10.21 -1.60 -4.19
N LEU A 99 -9.04 -1.64 -4.83
CA LEU A 99 -8.16 -0.47 -4.95
C LEU A 99 -8.88 0.70 -5.64
N ASP A 100 -9.60 0.46 -6.74
CA ASP A 100 -10.27 1.55 -7.45
C ASP A 100 -11.36 2.19 -6.60
N ALA A 101 -12.21 1.35 -6.02
CA ALA A 101 -13.31 1.77 -5.17
C ALA A 101 -12.80 2.57 -3.96
N TYR A 102 -11.79 2.04 -3.27
CA TYR A 102 -11.19 2.68 -2.10
C TYR A 102 -10.62 4.06 -2.44
N PHE A 103 -9.75 4.14 -3.45
CA PHE A 103 -9.11 5.42 -3.79
C PHE A 103 -10.11 6.43 -4.36
N LYS A 104 -11.12 5.98 -5.11
CA LYS A 104 -12.18 6.86 -5.61
C LYS A 104 -12.99 7.45 -4.46
N LEU A 105 -13.36 6.65 -3.46
CA LEU A 105 -14.08 7.11 -2.27
C LEU A 105 -13.20 8.05 -1.41
N LEU A 106 -11.94 7.69 -1.21
CA LEU A 106 -11.00 8.48 -0.43
C LEU A 106 -10.78 9.87 -1.05
N LEU A 107 -10.55 9.93 -2.37
CA LEU A 107 -10.39 11.19 -3.11
C LEU A 107 -11.69 12.02 -3.16
N ALA A 108 -12.85 11.36 -3.24
CA ALA A 108 -14.14 12.05 -3.21
C ALA A 108 -14.43 12.67 -1.85
N SER A 109 -13.98 12.04 -0.76
CA SER A 109 -14.15 12.53 0.61
C SER A 109 -13.22 13.68 0.98
N MET A 110 -12.23 13.98 0.13
CA MET A 110 -11.26 15.07 0.31
C MET A 110 -11.63 16.36 -0.43
N LYS A 111 -12.75 16.37 -1.18
CA LYS A 111 -13.33 17.56 -1.82
C LYS A 111 -14.23 18.32 -0.85
#